data_AF-A0A8T5RWF4-F1
#
_entry.id   AF-A0A8T5RWF4-F1
#
_cell.length_a   1.000
_cell.length_b   1.000
_cell.length_c   1.000
_cell.angle_alpha   90.00
_cell.angle_beta   90.00
_cell.angle_gamma   90.00
#
_symmetry.space_group_name_H-M   'P 1'
#
loop_
_entity.id
_entity.type
_entity.pdbx_description
1 polymer ?
#
loop_
_entity_poly.entity_id
_entity_poly.type
_entity_poly.pdbx_seq_one_letter_code
_entity_poly.pdbx_strand_id
1 'polypeptide(L)'
;MESILNQIEINLTLSDPNFLKAIALLIGANFKFDIIAFFTGTSEFLVAQLLAWLFIGYVSGTISKGLRRGVIAGLLVVVLDMLLWIILNILSGEDLMVLFSVQLSETLGGIISALLGASIGGLIGGLISGPYEEF
;
A
#
# COMPACT_ATOMS: atom_id res chain seq x y z
N MET A 1 8.11 2.18 -14.51
CA MET A 1 6.67 2.52 -14.46
C MET A 1 5.98 2.11 -15.77
N GLU A 2 6.61 2.35 -16.92
CA GLU A 2 6.14 1.86 -18.24
C GLU A 2 5.89 0.35 -18.31
N SER A 3 6.71 -0.49 -17.66
CA SER A 3 6.49 -1.94 -17.69
C SER A 3 5.22 -2.42 -16.99
N ILE A 4 4.79 -1.72 -15.92
CA ILE A 4 3.55 -2.04 -15.19
C ILE A 4 2.35 -1.58 -16.00
N LEU A 5 2.41 -0.37 -16.58
CA LEU A 5 1.35 0.15 -17.44
C LEU A 5 1.13 -0.74 -18.67
N ASN A 6 2.21 -1.19 -19.31
CA ASN A 6 2.12 -2.12 -20.44
C ASN A 6 1.55 -3.48 -20.04
N GLN A 7 1.91 -4.01 -18.85
CA GLN A 7 1.35 -5.27 -18.35
C GLN A 7 -0.14 -5.13 -18.00
N ILE A 8 -0.55 -3.99 -17.44
CA ILE A 8 -1.96 -3.68 -17.16
C ILE A 8 -2.75 -3.60 -18.47
N GLU A 9 -2.22 -2.91 -19.48
CA GLU A 9 -2.85 -2.75 -20.78
C GLU A 9 -2.97 -4.09 -21.52
N ILE A 10 -1.91 -4.91 -21.53
CA ILE A 10 -1.90 -6.27 -22.12
C ILE A 10 -2.92 -7.19 -21.42
N ASN A 11 -2.98 -7.17 -20.08
CA ASN A 11 -3.95 -7.97 -19.31
C ASN A 11 -5.41 -7.49 -19.47
N LEU A 12 -5.63 -6.26 -19.94
CA LEU A 12 -6.96 -5.69 -20.21
C LEU A 12 -7.41 -5.87 -21.67
N THR A 13 -6.49 -6.09 -22.62
CA THR A 13 -6.79 -6.07 -24.08
C THR A 13 -6.76 -7.43 -24.77
N LEU A 14 -6.12 -8.46 -24.21
CA LEU A 14 -5.97 -9.78 -24.84
C LEU A 14 -6.74 -10.88 -24.09
N SER A 15 -8.03 -11.03 -24.43
CA SER A 15 -8.78 -12.29 -24.47
C SER A 15 -8.91 -13.19 -23.22
N ASP A 16 -8.34 -12.85 -22.08
CA ASP A 16 -8.61 -13.46 -20.78
C ASP A 16 -8.65 -12.36 -19.71
N PRO A 17 -9.85 -11.87 -19.33
CA PRO A 17 -9.99 -10.78 -18.39
C PRO A 17 -9.81 -11.34 -16.99
N ASN A 18 -8.57 -11.64 -16.59
CA ASN A 18 -8.23 -11.79 -15.19
C ASN A 18 -8.22 -10.39 -14.56
N PHE A 19 -9.37 -9.72 -14.56
CA PHE A 19 -9.64 -8.45 -13.91
C PHE A 19 -9.13 -8.47 -12.46
N LEU A 20 -9.27 -9.61 -11.79
CA LEU A 20 -8.71 -9.87 -10.47
C LEU A 20 -7.19 -9.70 -10.41
N LYS A 21 -6.47 -10.15 -11.44
CA LYS A 21 -5.02 -9.99 -11.56
C LYS A 21 -4.62 -8.54 -11.80
N ALA A 22 -5.37 -7.81 -12.63
CA ALA A 22 -5.13 -6.38 -12.84
C ALA A 22 -5.29 -5.59 -11.53
N ILE A 23 -6.34 -5.87 -10.75
CA ILE A 23 -6.53 -5.28 -9.41
C ILE A 23 -5.41 -5.69 -8.46
N ALA A 24 -5.00 -6.97 -8.46
CA ALA A 24 -3.91 -7.45 -7.63
C ALA A 24 -2.60 -6.70 -7.92
N LEU A 25 -2.29 -6.45 -9.19
CA LEU A 25 -1.13 -5.67 -9.61
C LEU A 25 -1.22 -4.20 -9.19
N LEU A 26 -2.41 -3.59 -9.30
CA LEU A 26 -2.65 -2.21 -8.86
C LEU A 26 -2.45 -2.04 -7.36
N ILE A 27 -3.01 -2.94 -6.55
CA ILE A 27 -2.82 -2.91 -5.09
C ILE A 27 -1.35 -3.19 -4.74
N GLY A 28 -0.74 -4.19 -5.38
CA GLY A 28 0.68 -4.51 -5.18
C GLY A 28 1.63 -3.35 -5.51
N ALA A 29 1.26 -2.49 -6.47
CA ALA A 29 2.05 -1.32 -6.84
C ALA A 29 2.21 -0.31 -5.68
N ASN A 30 1.27 -0.28 -4.72
CA ASN A 30 1.39 0.53 -3.50
C ASN A 30 2.54 0.07 -2.60
N PHE A 31 2.89 -1.23 -2.64
CA PHE A 31 3.97 -1.82 -1.85
C PHE A 31 5.30 -1.87 -2.61
N LYS A 32 5.40 -1.27 -3.79
CA LYS A 32 6.62 -1.34 -4.61
C LYS A 32 7.78 -0.47 -4.10
N PHE A 33 7.48 0.54 -3.27
CA PHE A 33 8.55 1.42 -2.79
C PHE A 33 9.32 0.77 -1.64
N ASP A 34 10.53 0.35 -1.94
CA ASP A 34 11.46 -0.20 -0.96
C ASP A 34 12.16 0.92 -0.17
N ILE A 35 11.75 1.10 1.10
CA ILE A 35 12.38 2.08 1.99
C ILE A 35 13.80 1.67 2.42
N ILE A 36 14.13 0.37 2.40
CA ILE A 36 15.47 -0.13 2.70
C ILE A 36 16.41 0.27 1.56
N ALA A 37 15.95 0.11 0.31
CA ALA A 37 16.65 0.62 -0.88
C ALA A 37 16.86 2.15 -0.82
N PHE A 38 15.87 2.90 -0.32
CA PHE A 38 16.01 4.34 -0.09
C PHE A 38 17.13 4.68 0.89
N PHE A 39 17.21 4.04 2.07
CA PHE A 39 18.27 4.30 3.04
C PHE A 39 19.65 3.81 2.62
N THR A 40 19.72 2.89 1.66
CA THR A 40 20.97 2.43 1.03
C THR A 40 21.39 3.27 -0.19
N GLY A 41 20.62 4.32 -0.52
CA GLY A 41 20.96 5.31 -1.54
C GLY A 41 20.65 4.87 -2.97
N THR A 42 19.83 3.84 -3.16
CA THR A 42 19.50 3.27 -4.48
C THR A 42 18.10 3.69 -4.98
N SER A 43 17.37 4.49 -4.20
CA SER A 43 16.00 4.93 -4.51
C SER A 43 15.79 6.43 -4.21
N GLU A 44 14.82 7.06 -4.88
CA GLU A 44 14.52 8.49 -4.76
C GLU A 44 13.72 8.83 -3.49
N PHE A 45 13.86 10.07 -2.98
CA PHE A 45 13.33 10.52 -1.66
C PHE A 45 11.81 10.75 -1.61
N LEU A 46 11.17 11.03 -2.75
CA LEU A 46 9.75 11.41 -2.85
C LEU A 46 9.03 10.54 -3.85
N VAL A 47 8.99 9.24 -3.55
CA VAL A 47 8.33 8.27 -4.41
C VAL A 47 6.82 8.28 -4.15
N ALA A 48 6.04 8.26 -5.23
CA ALA A 48 4.58 8.43 -5.21
C ALA A 48 3.87 7.49 -4.23
N GLN A 49 4.41 6.29 -4.03
CA GLN A 49 3.88 5.27 -3.12
C GLN A 49 3.96 5.69 -1.64
N LEU A 50 5.08 6.27 -1.19
CA LEU A 50 5.21 6.76 0.19
C LEU A 50 4.21 7.88 0.45
N LEU A 51 4.04 8.78 -0.52
CA LEU A 51 3.08 9.87 -0.44
C LEU A 51 1.63 9.35 -0.46
N ALA A 52 1.33 8.32 -1.25
CA ALA A 52 0.03 7.66 -1.27
C ALA A 52 -0.31 7.07 0.10
N TRP A 53 0.61 6.36 0.74
CA TRP A 53 0.41 5.83 2.09
C TRP A 53 0.24 6.92 3.14
N LEU A 54 1.01 8.01 3.03
CA LEU A 54 0.83 9.19 3.89
C LEU A 54 -0.56 9.80 3.71
N PHE A 55 -1.03 9.94 2.48
CA PHE A 55 -2.35 10.50 2.19
C PHE A 55 -3.48 9.59 2.67
N ILE A 56 -3.38 8.28 2.43
CA ILE A 56 -4.34 7.28 2.93
C ILE A 56 -4.38 7.30 4.46
N GLY A 57 -3.21 7.33 5.10
CA GLY A 57 -3.08 7.50 6.55
C GLY A 57 -3.78 8.77 7.01
N TYR A 58 -3.53 9.90 6.37
CA TYR A 58 -4.14 11.18 6.69
C TYR A 58 -5.67 11.12 6.62
N VAL A 59 -6.23 10.60 5.54
CA VAL A 59 -7.70 10.46 5.39
C VAL A 59 -8.28 9.52 6.45
N SER A 60 -7.63 8.39 6.73
CA SER A 60 -8.10 7.47 7.78
C SER A 60 -8.05 8.11 9.18
N GLY A 61 -7.04 8.94 9.43
CA GLY A 61 -6.87 9.70 10.66
C GLY A 61 -7.94 10.77 10.84
N THR A 62 -8.26 11.52 9.78
CA THR A 62 -9.30 12.56 9.84
C THR A 62 -10.70 11.97 10.06
N ILE A 63 -10.98 10.78 9.52
CA ILE A 63 -12.25 10.08 9.72
C ILE A 63 -12.40 9.58 11.16
N SER A 64 -11.35 8.92 11.68
CA SER A 64 -11.42 8.26 12.99
C SER A 64 -11.39 9.21 14.19
N LYS A 65 -10.86 10.43 13.99
CA LYS A 65 -10.61 11.48 14.99
C LYS A 65 -9.72 11.04 16.16
N GLY A 66 -8.86 11.94 16.61
CA GLY A 66 -8.00 11.73 17.76
C GLY A 66 -6.73 10.94 17.46
N LEU A 67 -5.64 11.30 18.13
CA LEU A 67 -4.29 10.86 17.82
C LEU A 67 -4.12 9.33 17.78
N ARG A 68 -4.55 8.66 18.85
CA ARG A 68 -4.38 7.20 18.99
C ARG A 68 -5.25 6.43 18.00
N ARG A 69 -6.48 6.88 17.77
CA ARG A 69 -7.41 6.22 16.86
C ARG A 69 -6.99 6.44 15.41
N GLY A 70 -6.44 7.60 15.08
CA GLY A 70 -5.90 7.90 13.75
C GLY A 70 -4.76 6.98 13.33
N VAL A 71 -3.82 6.70 14.24
CA VAL A 71 -2.75 5.71 13.97
C VAL A 71 -3.31 4.31 13.78
N ILE A 72 -4.22 3.90 14.66
CA ILE A 72 -4.83 2.57 14.58
C ILE A 72 -5.60 2.41 13.26
N ALA A 73 -6.38 3.43 12.86
CA ALA A 73 -7.11 3.43 11.60
C ALA A 73 -6.18 3.36 10.40
N GLY A 74 -5.11 4.17 10.37
CA GLY A 74 -4.11 4.13 9.30
C GLY A 74 -3.42 2.78 9.17
N LEU A 75 -2.99 2.19 10.29
CA LEU A 75 -2.40 0.85 10.30
C LEU A 75 -3.39 -0.23 9.86
N LEU A 76 -4.66 -0.11 10.25
CA LEU A 76 -5.70 -1.04 9.86
C LEU A 76 -5.92 -1.03 8.35
N VAL A 77 -5.87 0.14 7.70
CA VAL A 77 -5.95 0.23 6.23
C VAL A 77 -4.78 -0.50 5.56
N VAL A 78 -3.55 -0.34 6.06
CA VAL A 78 -2.37 -1.07 5.53
C VAL A 78 -2.58 -2.58 5.62
N VAL A 79 -3.05 -3.07 6.77
CA VAL A 79 -3.30 -4.51 6.97
C VAL A 79 -4.39 -5.02 6.03
N LEU A 80 -5.49 -4.27 5.88
CA LEU A 80 -6.58 -4.65 4.97
C LEU A 80 -6.11 -4.69 3.51
N ASP A 81 -5.34 -3.70 3.07
CA ASP A 81 -4.85 -3.64 1.70
C ASP A 81 -3.87 -4.80 1.40
N MET A 82 -3.00 -5.12 2.37
CA MET A 82 -2.11 -6.30 2.28
C MET A 82 -2.90 -7.61 2.20
N LEU A 83 -3.95 -7.77 3.02
CA LEU A 83 -4.79 -8.97 2.99
C LEU A 83 -5.55 -9.10 1.67
N LEU A 84 -6.13 -7.99 1.19
CA LEU A 84 -6.81 -7.93 -0.10
C LEU A 84 -5.85 -8.30 -1.24
N TRP A 85 -4.63 -7.75 -1.21
CA TRP A 85 -3.60 -8.07 -2.17
C TRP A 85 -3.29 -9.57 -2.20
N ILE A 86 -3.03 -10.19 -1.04
CA ILE A 86 -2.71 -11.62 -0.95
C ILE A 86 -3.89 -12.48 -1.47
N ILE A 87 -5.12 -12.16 -1.05
CA ILE A 87 -6.31 -12.90 -1.46
C ILE A 87 -6.51 -12.81 -2.98
N LEU A 88 -6.37 -11.62 -3.56
CA LEU A 88 -6.54 -11.43 -5.01
C LEU A 88 -5.49 -12.19 -5.81
N ASN A 89 -4.24 -12.24 -5.34
CA ASN A 89 -3.21 -13.05 -5.98
C ASN A 89 -3.54 -14.55 -5.95
N ILE A 90 -4.02 -15.08 -4.81
CA ILE A 90 -4.47 -16.47 -4.69
C ILE A 90 -5.61 -16.75 -5.68
N LEU A 91 -6.61 -15.87 -5.73
CA LEU A 91 -7.76 -16.02 -6.62
C LEU A 91 -7.38 -15.91 -8.10
N SER A 92 -6.34 -15.15 -8.43
CA SER A 92 -5.76 -15.08 -9.78
C SER A 92 -4.86 -16.26 -10.16
N GLY A 93 -4.70 -17.24 -9.26
CA GLY A 93 -3.90 -18.44 -9.49
C GLY A 93 -2.39 -18.21 -9.41
N GLU A 94 -1.93 -17.12 -8.79
CA GLU A 94 -0.51 -16.91 -8.53
C GLU A 94 -0.06 -17.69 -7.29
N ASP A 95 1.11 -18.32 -7.38
CA ASP A 95 1.72 -19.02 -6.26
C ASP A 95 2.26 -17.99 -5.24
N LEU A 96 1.81 -18.09 -4.00
CA LEU A 96 2.31 -17.28 -2.89
C LEU A 96 3.83 -17.38 -2.74
N MET A 97 4.40 -18.55 -3.04
CA MET A 97 5.84 -18.73 -2.93
C MET A 97 6.59 -17.83 -3.91
N VAL A 98 6.04 -17.55 -5.09
CA VAL A 98 6.63 -16.65 -6.09
C VAL A 98 6.60 -15.19 -5.60
N LEU A 99 5.51 -14.78 -4.95
CA LEU A 99 5.35 -13.45 -4.36
C LEU A 99 6.41 -13.12 -3.29
N PHE A 100 6.83 -14.11 -2.51
CA PHE A 100 7.77 -13.88 -1.41
C PHE A 100 9.22 -14.31 -1.71
N SER A 101 9.48 -15.10 -2.75
CA SER A 101 10.83 -15.67 -3.00
C SER A 101 11.76 -14.80 -3.84
N VAL A 102 11.26 -14.04 -4.82
CA VAL A 102 12.11 -13.26 -5.74
C VAL A 102 12.38 -11.83 -5.23
N GLN A 103 11.49 -11.30 -4.38
CA GLN A 103 11.43 -9.86 -4.06
C GLN A 103 11.25 -9.59 -2.56
N LEU A 104 11.67 -10.50 -1.67
CA LEU A 104 11.41 -10.38 -0.23
C LEU A 104 11.87 -9.04 0.36
N SER A 105 13.06 -8.56 -0.03
CA SER A 105 13.57 -7.25 0.42
C SER A 105 12.68 -6.10 -0.03
N GLU A 106 12.29 -6.10 -1.31
CA GLU A 106 11.44 -5.06 -1.90
C GLU A 106 10.05 -5.06 -1.24
N THR A 107 9.46 -6.25 -1.06
CA THR A 107 8.17 -6.42 -0.39
C THR A 107 8.22 -5.98 1.07
N LEU A 108 9.27 -6.34 1.81
CA LEU A 108 9.47 -5.88 3.19
C LEU A 108 9.67 -4.38 3.26
N GLY A 109 10.48 -3.80 2.37
CA GLY A 109 10.68 -2.37 2.27
C GLY A 109 9.38 -1.61 1.96
N GLY A 110 8.57 -2.18 1.07
CA GLY A 110 7.20 -1.75 0.74
C GLY A 110 6.28 -1.71 1.94
N ILE A 111 6.23 -2.81 2.69
CA ILE A 111 5.41 -2.91 3.91
C ILE A 111 5.88 -1.90 4.96
N ILE A 112 7.19 -1.77 5.19
CA ILE A 112 7.72 -0.79 6.16
C ILE A 112 7.38 0.63 5.72
N SER A 113 7.50 0.94 4.42
CA SER A 113 7.07 2.23 3.88
C SER A 113 5.59 2.48 4.12
N ALA A 114 4.74 1.50 3.83
CA ALA A 114 3.29 1.61 4.02
C ALA A 114 2.95 1.88 5.49
N LEU A 115 3.58 1.15 6.41
CA LEU A 115 3.41 1.32 7.85
C LEU A 115 3.83 2.71 8.30
N LEU A 116 4.99 3.21 7.87
CA LEU A 116 5.48 4.54 8.25
C LEU A 116 4.61 5.64 7.66
N GLY A 117 4.32 5.58 6.36
CA GLY A 117 3.47 6.55 5.67
C GLY A 117 2.10 6.62 6.31
N ALA A 118 1.40 5.48 6.45
CA ALA A 118 0.07 5.43 7.02
C ALA A 118 0.04 5.86 8.50
N SER A 119 1.08 5.53 9.28
CA SER A 119 1.16 5.95 10.69
C SER A 119 1.36 7.46 10.83
N ILE A 120 2.29 8.04 10.06
CA ILE A 120 2.54 9.49 10.07
C ILE A 120 1.31 10.24 9.56
N GLY A 121 0.72 9.77 8.45
CA GLY A 121 -0.54 10.30 7.94
C GLY A 121 -1.65 10.23 8.99
N GLY A 122 -1.86 9.06 9.59
CA GLY A 122 -2.88 8.83 10.61
C GLY A 122 -2.71 9.72 11.85
N LEU A 123 -1.47 9.96 12.30
CA LEU A 123 -1.17 10.93 13.35
C LEU A 123 -1.61 12.34 12.96
N ILE A 124 -1.19 12.81 11.78
CA ILE A 124 -1.49 14.17 11.30
C ILE A 124 -3.00 14.35 11.13
N GLY A 125 -3.67 13.40 10.50
CA GLY A 125 -5.11 13.42 10.28
C GLY A 125 -5.91 13.38 11.59
N GLY A 126 -5.50 12.51 12.52
CA GLY A 126 -6.14 12.39 13.83
C GLY A 126 -5.89 13.60 14.74
N LEU A 127 -4.75 14.28 14.60
CA LEU A 127 -4.46 15.52 15.33
C LEU A 127 -5.33 16.68 14.84
N ILE A 128 -5.42 16.86 13.52
CA ILE A 128 -6.13 18.00 12.90
C ILE A 128 -7.64 17.89 13.10
N SER A 129 -8.18 16.68 13.09
CA SER A 129 -9.61 16.41 13.26
C SER A 129 -10.11 16.55 14.71
N GLY A 130 -9.20 16.77 15.67
CA GLY A 130 -9.54 16.99 17.07
C GLY A 130 -9.85 15.70 17.85
N PRO A 131 -10.22 15.80 19.13
CA PRO A 131 -10.56 14.65 19.95
C PRO A 131 -11.82 13.94 19.43
N TYR A 132 -11.95 12.66 19.76
CA TYR A 132 -13.15 11.91 19.43
C TYR A 132 -14.34 12.43 20.25
N GLU A 133 -15.42 12.78 19.56
CA GLU A 133 -16.68 13.15 20.17
C GLU A 133 -17.45 11.86 20.48
N GLU A 134 -17.48 11.47 21.76
CA GLU A 134 -18.40 10.45 22.25
C GLU A 134 -19.78 11.12 22.35
N PHE A 135 -20.69 10.77 21.45
CA PHE A 135 -22.10 11.16 21.55
C PHE A 135 -22.73 10.61 22.83
#